data_AF-A0A7C7A4W6-F1
#
_entry.id   AF-A0A7C7A4W6-F1
#
_cell.length_a   1.000
_cell.length_b   1.000
_cell.length_c   1.000
_cell.angle_alpha   90.00
_cell.angle_beta   90.00
_cell.angle_gamma   90.00
#
_symmetry.space_group_name_H-M   'P 1'
#
loop_
_entity.id
_entity.type
_entity.pdbx_description
1 polymer ?
#
loop_
_entity_poly.entity_id
_entity_poly.type
_entity_poly.pdbx_seq_one_letter_code
_entity_poly.pdbx_strand_id
1 'polypeptide(L)'
;MKKVLSLILVILLLTSISFAYADPGHEKPINSTAEKVKDEKPRNPKAEKMKTEKEKKEKEKKEKEEEVKNKPAKELSEIEQQLLDLKNDFKINHSDKQKRKEILQQIHECKKIRNEAKIGVFVEGEEVEFDVPPVIKEGRVLVPVRAVANSLKADDVQWNQEEKTVTIIKGEKIVILKIDSNIAIVDGEEVIIDAKAELQNNRTIVPLRFLMEVFDKNVEWDDDSETVIIEDPEEDEDDTDEETDEEAEEDEDDIDDETEQEDELDEEDGAENE
;
A
#
# COMPACT_ATOMS: atom_id res chain seq x y z
N MET A 1 -0.49 27.41 -23.23
CA MET A 1 0.77 27.48 -24.01
C MET A 1 1.95 27.16 -23.10
N LYS A 2 2.41 25.90 -23.19
CA LYS A 2 3.77 25.37 -22.96
C LYS A 2 4.67 26.06 -21.92
N LYS A 3 4.77 25.45 -20.74
CA LYS A 3 6.02 25.39 -19.96
C LYS A 3 6.25 23.95 -19.51
N VAL A 4 6.64 23.10 -20.45
CA VAL A 4 7.16 21.75 -20.17
C VAL A 4 8.33 21.57 -21.14
N LEU A 5 9.51 22.02 -20.72
CA LEU A 5 10.76 21.78 -21.43
C LEU A 5 11.89 22.08 -20.46
N SER A 6 12.45 21.04 -19.85
CA SER A 6 13.89 20.81 -19.80
C SER A 6 14.24 19.83 -18.66
N LEU A 7 14.05 18.53 -18.88
CA LEU A 7 14.76 17.52 -18.09
C LEU A 7 14.97 16.23 -18.89
N ILE A 8 15.69 16.31 -20.01
CA ILE A 8 16.31 15.12 -20.64
C ILE A 8 17.64 15.57 -21.24
N LEU A 9 18.73 15.44 -20.48
CA LEU A 9 20.08 15.17 -21.01
C LEU A 9 21.02 14.90 -19.82
N VAL A 10 21.47 13.65 -19.64
CA VAL A 10 22.87 13.23 -19.44
C VAL A 10 22.85 11.69 -19.33
N ILE A 11 23.00 11.02 -20.47
CA ILE A 11 23.45 9.63 -20.56
C ILE A 11 24.82 9.67 -21.28
N LEU A 12 25.74 8.81 -20.81
CA LEU A 12 27.07 8.47 -21.34
C LEU A 12 28.22 9.44 -21.02
N LEU A 13 29.11 9.00 -20.13
CA LEU A 13 30.50 8.60 -20.49
C LEU A 13 31.15 7.86 -19.29
N LEU A 14 31.08 6.53 -19.32
CA LEU A 14 32.02 5.65 -18.58
C LEU A 14 33.16 5.30 -19.54
N THR A 15 34.35 5.84 -19.31
CA THR A 15 35.59 5.28 -19.86
C THR A 15 36.67 5.22 -18.78
N SER A 16 36.82 4.02 -18.23
CA SER A 16 38.07 3.35 -17.82
C SER A 16 39.18 4.21 -17.22
N ILE A 17 39.28 4.21 -15.89
CA ILE A 17 40.55 4.49 -15.20
C ILE A 17 41.28 3.15 -15.03
N SER A 18 42.31 2.93 -15.84
CA SER A 18 43.30 1.87 -15.60
C SER A 18 44.11 2.23 -14.35
N PHE A 19 43.97 1.44 -13.29
CA PHE A 19 44.90 1.43 -12.18
C PHE A 19 46.23 0.81 -12.66
N ALA A 20 47.24 1.65 -12.88
CA ALA A 20 48.62 1.18 -12.96
C ALA A 20 49.19 1.12 -11.53
N TYR A 21 49.42 -0.10 -11.06
CA TYR A 21 50.26 -0.40 -9.90
C TYR A 21 51.71 -0.05 -10.22
N ALA A 22 52.39 0.69 -9.34
CA ALA A 22 53.85 0.82 -9.33
C ALA A 22 54.36 0.44 -7.93
N ASP A 23 55.09 -0.68 -7.89
CA ASP A 23 55.76 -1.28 -6.74
C ASP A 23 57.12 -0.57 -6.46
N PRO A 24 57.68 -0.60 -5.23
CA PRO A 24 58.68 0.34 -4.75
C PRO A 24 60.12 -0.20 -4.82
N GLY A 25 61.06 0.75 -4.70
CA GLY A 25 62.35 0.50 -4.05
C GLY A 25 63.57 0.60 -4.97
N HIS A 26 64.35 1.67 -4.80
CA HIS A 26 65.77 1.51 -4.44
C HIS A 26 66.36 2.82 -3.88
N GLU A 27 66.85 2.77 -2.65
CA GLU A 27 67.76 3.77 -2.10
C GLU A 27 69.20 3.52 -2.58
N LYS A 28 69.99 4.58 -2.77
CA LYS A 28 71.14 4.90 -1.90
C LYS A 28 71.83 6.23 -2.26
N PRO A 29 72.56 6.84 -1.31
CA PRO A 29 72.92 8.25 -1.32
C PRO A 29 74.38 8.51 -1.73
N ILE A 30 74.70 9.74 -2.14
CA ILE A 30 76.05 10.31 -2.03
C ILE A 30 76.01 11.85 -1.87
N ASN A 31 77.01 12.30 -1.11
CA ASN A 31 77.23 13.56 -0.39
C ASN A 31 77.82 14.70 -1.27
N SER A 32 77.70 15.97 -0.84
CA SER A 32 78.82 16.94 -0.72
C SER A 32 78.40 18.43 -0.83
N THR A 33 78.45 19.09 0.33
CA THR A 33 79.17 20.36 0.67
C THR A 33 78.83 21.71 0.00
N ALA A 34 78.48 22.66 0.91
CA ALA A 34 78.63 24.14 0.86
C ALA A 34 77.84 24.89 -0.23
N GLU A 35 77.27 26.08 -0.01
CA GLU A 35 77.80 27.25 0.69
C GLU A 35 76.66 28.26 0.93
N LYS A 36 76.88 29.15 1.89
CA LYS A 36 75.93 30.08 2.49
C LYS A 36 76.05 31.46 1.83
N VAL A 37 74.97 32.00 1.24
CA VAL A 37 74.84 33.46 1.04
C VAL A 37 73.37 33.87 1.25
N LYS A 38 73.19 34.81 2.20
CA LYS A 38 71.97 35.57 2.42
C LYS A 38 71.87 36.66 1.35
N ASP A 39 70.71 36.81 0.73
CA ASP A 39 70.26 38.10 0.20
C ASP A 39 68.72 38.17 0.25
N GLU A 40 68.22 39.18 0.97
CA GLU A 40 66.79 39.51 1.04
C GLU A 40 66.37 40.33 -0.20
N LYS A 41 65.34 39.88 -0.93
CA LYS A 41 64.42 40.75 -1.71
C LYS A 41 63.18 39.96 -2.23
N PRO A 42 62.08 40.65 -2.60
CA PRO A 42 61.06 41.26 -1.77
C PRO A 42 59.78 40.38 -1.66
N ARG A 43 58.91 40.64 -0.67
CA ARG A 43 57.55 40.05 -0.64
C ARG A 43 56.79 40.44 -1.91
N ASN A 44 56.43 39.43 -2.73
CA ASN A 44 55.63 39.60 -3.93
C ASN A 44 54.13 39.40 -3.61
N PRO A 45 53.29 40.46 -3.61
CA PRO A 45 51.87 40.38 -3.30
C PRO A 45 51.01 39.61 -4.32
N LYS A 46 51.58 39.18 -5.46
CA LYS A 46 50.88 38.29 -6.42
C LYS A 46 50.78 36.83 -5.96
N ALA A 47 51.73 36.35 -5.15
CA ALA A 47 51.75 34.95 -4.72
C ALA A 47 50.68 34.62 -3.68
N GLU A 48 50.26 35.61 -2.87
CA GLU A 48 49.23 35.46 -1.84
C GLU A 48 47.81 35.44 -2.44
N LYS A 49 47.51 36.35 -3.40
CA LYS A 49 46.23 36.34 -4.12
C LYS A 49 46.00 35.06 -4.94
N MET A 50 47.06 34.48 -5.52
CA MET A 50 46.98 33.21 -6.25
C MET A 50 46.75 31.99 -5.34
N LYS A 51 47.18 32.02 -4.07
CA LYS A 51 46.90 30.94 -3.11
C LYS A 51 45.45 30.96 -2.64
N THR A 52 44.90 32.14 -2.30
CA THR A 52 43.52 32.28 -1.82
C THR A 52 42.49 31.95 -2.91
N GLU A 53 42.78 32.29 -4.18
CA GLU A 53 41.88 31.98 -5.30
C GLU A 53 41.90 30.49 -5.70
N LYS A 54 43.05 29.82 -5.55
CA LYS A 54 43.19 28.38 -5.78
C LYS A 54 42.48 27.57 -4.69
N GLU A 55 42.60 27.96 -3.43
CA GLU A 55 41.89 27.35 -2.31
C GLU A 55 40.37 27.58 -2.39
N LYS A 56 39.92 28.76 -2.81
CA LYS A 56 38.49 29.03 -3.05
C LYS A 56 37.93 28.20 -4.21
N LYS A 57 38.66 28.09 -5.33
CA LYS A 57 38.26 27.25 -6.48
C LYS A 57 38.27 25.76 -6.15
N GLU A 58 39.18 25.30 -5.28
CA GLU A 58 39.24 23.92 -4.84
C GLU A 58 38.12 23.57 -3.84
N LYS A 59 37.73 24.53 -2.99
CA LYS A 59 36.57 24.40 -2.10
C LYS A 59 35.24 24.42 -2.87
N GLU A 60 35.06 25.36 -3.82
CA GLU A 60 33.89 25.39 -4.71
C GLU A 60 33.82 24.16 -5.62
N LYS A 61 34.96 23.58 -6.03
CA LYS A 61 35.00 22.33 -6.78
C LYS A 61 34.63 21.12 -5.92
N LYS A 62 35.08 21.06 -4.67
CA LYS A 62 34.69 20.00 -3.72
C LYS A 62 33.22 20.09 -3.33
N GLU A 63 32.71 21.30 -3.05
CA GLU A 63 31.28 21.53 -2.77
C GLU A 63 30.41 21.13 -3.98
N LYS A 64 30.83 21.47 -5.21
CA LYS A 64 30.12 21.03 -6.44
C LYS A 64 30.25 19.53 -6.70
N GLU A 65 31.39 18.91 -6.42
CA GLU A 65 31.57 17.45 -6.57
C GLU A 65 30.77 16.66 -5.52
N GLU A 66 30.60 17.20 -4.33
CA GLU A 66 29.77 16.63 -3.25
C GLU A 66 28.27 16.85 -3.53
N GLU A 67 27.89 18.01 -4.07
CA GLU A 67 26.54 18.30 -4.57
C GLU A 67 26.14 17.39 -5.73
N VAL A 68 27.06 17.11 -6.67
CA VAL A 68 26.82 16.19 -7.80
C VAL A 68 26.71 14.72 -7.35
N LYS A 69 27.46 14.29 -6.32
CA LYS A 69 27.37 12.93 -5.76
C LYS A 69 26.10 12.70 -4.93
N ASN A 70 25.63 13.71 -4.22
CA ASN A 70 24.42 13.62 -3.39
C ASN A 70 23.12 13.90 -4.16
N LYS A 71 23.21 14.46 -5.36
CA LYS A 71 22.07 14.75 -6.24
C LYS A 71 21.12 13.56 -6.47
N PRO A 72 21.58 12.35 -6.85
CA PRO A 72 20.69 11.20 -7.02
C PRO A 72 20.04 10.73 -5.71
N ALA A 73 20.73 10.83 -4.57
CA ALA A 73 20.17 10.46 -3.27
C ALA A 73 19.13 11.48 -2.78
N LYS A 74 19.37 12.77 -3.04
CA LYS A 74 18.44 13.85 -2.71
C LYS A 74 17.17 13.77 -3.56
N GLU A 75 17.31 13.55 -4.86
CA GLU A 75 16.19 13.35 -5.79
C GLU A 75 15.32 12.15 -5.38
N LEU A 76 15.94 11.03 -4.96
CA LEU A 76 15.20 9.87 -4.43
C LEU A 76 14.43 10.19 -3.14
N SER A 77 15.02 10.93 -2.20
CA SER A 77 14.35 11.32 -0.95
C SER A 77 13.18 12.28 -1.18
N GLU A 78 13.28 13.17 -2.19
CA GLU A 78 12.20 14.07 -2.59
C GLU A 78 11.04 13.27 -3.19
N ILE A 79 11.31 12.27 -4.02
CA ILE A 79 10.29 11.39 -4.59
C ILE A 79 9.62 10.53 -3.51
N GLU A 80 10.36 10.07 -2.50
CA GLU A 80 9.78 9.36 -1.36
C GLU A 80 8.78 10.21 -0.58
N GLN A 81 9.11 11.48 -0.32
CA GLN A 81 8.18 12.42 0.32
C GLN A 81 6.96 12.67 -0.58
N GLN A 82 7.17 12.88 -1.89
CA GLN A 82 6.06 13.04 -2.83
C GLN A 82 5.12 11.83 -2.86
N LEU A 83 5.66 10.61 -2.87
CA LEU A 83 4.84 9.40 -2.79
C LEU A 83 4.04 9.33 -1.49
N LEU A 84 4.64 9.73 -0.37
CA LEU A 84 3.94 9.77 0.91
C LEU A 84 2.79 10.79 0.88
N ASP A 85 3.03 11.98 0.33
CA ASP A 85 2.02 13.02 0.15
C ASP A 85 0.88 12.54 -0.75
N LEU A 86 1.20 11.92 -1.89
CA LEU A 86 0.21 11.33 -2.81
C LEU A 86 -0.63 10.24 -2.16
N LYS A 87 -0.03 9.38 -1.32
CA LYS A 87 -0.76 8.35 -0.56
C LYS A 87 -1.73 8.99 0.44
N ASN A 88 -1.32 10.06 1.11
CA ASN A 88 -2.20 10.81 2.02
C ASN A 88 -3.34 11.49 1.24
N ASP A 89 -3.05 12.07 0.08
CA ASP A 89 -4.06 12.66 -0.79
C ASP A 89 -5.04 11.60 -1.31
N PHE A 90 -4.55 10.42 -1.66
CA PHE A 90 -5.38 9.28 -2.07
C PHE A 90 -6.34 8.91 -0.93
N LYS A 91 -5.82 8.75 0.29
CA LYS A 91 -6.62 8.47 1.49
C LYS A 91 -7.75 9.48 1.71
N ILE A 92 -7.52 10.76 1.41
CA ILE A 92 -8.53 11.81 1.61
C ILE A 92 -9.55 11.82 0.47
N ASN A 93 -9.12 11.55 -0.77
CA ASN A 93 -9.93 11.72 -1.97
C ASN A 93 -10.37 10.38 -2.58
N HIS A 94 -10.28 9.27 -1.84
CA HIS A 94 -10.53 7.95 -2.38
C HIS A 94 -11.96 7.80 -2.91
N SER A 95 -12.98 8.41 -2.32
CA SER A 95 -14.34 8.32 -2.85
C SER A 95 -14.56 9.08 -4.18
N ASP A 96 -13.66 9.99 -4.57
CA ASP A 96 -13.76 10.78 -5.82
C ASP A 96 -12.99 10.10 -6.96
N LYS A 97 -13.72 9.41 -7.84
CA LYS A 97 -13.16 8.66 -8.98
C LYS A 97 -12.22 9.50 -9.84
N GLN A 98 -12.53 10.78 -10.08
CA GLN A 98 -11.69 11.63 -10.93
C GLN A 98 -10.39 12.00 -10.22
N LYS A 99 -10.46 12.42 -8.96
CA LYS A 99 -9.26 12.74 -8.17
C LYS A 99 -8.38 11.51 -7.94
N ARG A 100 -8.97 10.35 -7.63
CA ARG A 100 -8.24 9.08 -7.53
C ARG A 100 -7.38 8.84 -8.75
N LYS A 101 -7.96 8.97 -9.94
CA LYS A 101 -7.26 8.77 -11.21
C LYS A 101 -6.10 9.74 -11.40
N GLU A 102 -6.29 11.02 -11.09
CA GLU A 102 -5.23 12.03 -11.16
C GLU A 102 -4.07 11.74 -10.20
N ILE A 103 -4.37 11.24 -8.99
CA ILE A 103 -3.38 10.86 -7.99
C ILE A 103 -2.63 9.59 -8.43
N LEU A 104 -3.32 8.57 -8.93
CA LEU A 104 -2.71 7.33 -9.41
C LEU A 104 -1.78 7.57 -10.61
N GLN A 105 -2.13 8.51 -11.49
CA GLN A 105 -1.25 8.92 -12.57
C GLN A 105 0.06 9.53 -12.04
N GLN A 106 0.01 10.32 -10.96
CA GLN A 106 1.22 10.86 -10.33
C GLN A 106 2.04 9.77 -9.64
N ILE A 107 1.37 8.82 -8.96
CA ILE A 107 2.02 7.64 -8.37
C ILE A 107 2.74 6.83 -9.45
N HIS A 108 2.12 6.61 -10.62
CA HIS A 108 2.72 5.92 -11.75
C HIS A 108 4.03 6.59 -12.21
N GLU A 109 4.04 7.91 -12.37
CA GLU A 109 5.24 8.65 -12.75
C GLU A 109 6.34 8.54 -11.69
N CYS A 110 6.00 8.63 -10.40
CA CYS A 110 6.95 8.41 -9.31
C CYS A 110 7.53 6.98 -9.33
N LYS A 111 6.69 5.96 -9.54
CA LYS A 111 7.12 4.55 -9.67
C LYS A 111 8.07 4.37 -10.86
N LYS A 112 7.77 4.98 -12.01
CA LYS A 112 8.63 4.97 -13.20
C LYS A 112 10.01 5.55 -12.91
N ILE A 113 10.09 6.70 -12.24
CA ILE A 113 11.37 7.33 -11.92
C ILE A 113 12.19 6.42 -10.97
N ARG A 114 11.51 5.72 -10.06
CA ARG A 114 12.13 4.75 -9.13
C ARG A 114 12.42 3.38 -9.74
N ASN A 115 11.96 3.11 -10.97
CA ASN A 115 11.99 1.78 -11.58
C ASN A 115 11.37 0.70 -10.66
N GLU A 116 10.21 1.03 -10.07
CA GLU A 116 9.48 0.19 -9.13
C GLU A 116 8.29 -0.49 -9.81
N ALA A 117 8.28 -1.83 -9.81
CA ALA A 117 7.19 -2.65 -10.35
C ALA A 117 6.38 -3.33 -9.22
N LYS A 118 6.13 -2.59 -8.13
CA LYS A 118 5.35 -3.06 -6.98
C LYS A 118 3.86 -2.81 -7.25
N ILE A 119 3.06 -3.86 -7.10
CA ILE A 119 1.59 -3.76 -7.14
C ILE A 119 1.13 -3.01 -5.89
N GLY A 120 0.41 -1.89 -6.10
CA GLY A 120 -0.26 -1.17 -5.03
C GLY A 120 -1.60 -1.84 -4.68
N VAL A 121 -1.99 -1.81 -3.41
CA VAL A 121 -3.34 -2.20 -2.99
C VAL A 121 -3.82 -1.16 -2.00
N PHE A 122 -4.94 -0.52 -2.29
CA PHE A 122 -5.60 0.45 -1.40
C PHE A 122 -6.94 -0.11 -0.97
N VAL A 123 -7.26 0.01 0.33
CA VAL A 123 -8.53 -0.37 0.93
C VAL A 123 -9.10 0.86 1.63
N GLU A 124 -10.26 1.34 1.20
CA GLU A 124 -10.88 2.58 1.72
C GLU A 124 -9.88 3.75 1.76
N GLY A 125 -9.14 3.93 0.66
CA GLY A 125 -8.12 4.96 0.54
C GLY A 125 -6.78 4.70 1.25
N GLU A 126 -6.66 3.68 2.10
CA GLU A 126 -5.41 3.36 2.80
C GLU A 126 -4.59 2.30 2.06
N GLU A 127 -3.31 2.56 1.82
CA GLU A 127 -2.42 1.55 1.22
C GLU A 127 -2.15 0.41 2.20
N VAL A 128 -2.28 -0.81 1.69
CA VAL A 128 -1.94 -2.02 2.43
C VAL A 128 -0.44 -2.27 2.31
N GLU A 129 0.23 -2.29 3.46
CA GLU A 129 1.64 -2.71 3.52
C GLU A 129 1.76 -4.23 3.60
N PHE A 130 2.64 -4.78 2.77
CA PHE A 130 2.86 -6.21 2.66
C PHE A 130 4.32 -6.56 2.96
N ASP A 131 4.51 -7.57 3.80
CA ASP A 131 5.82 -8.17 4.02
C ASP A 131 6.24 -9.14 2.90
N VAL A 132 5.25 -9.76 2.25
CA VAL A 132 5.40 -10.50 0.99
C VAL A 132 4.57 -9.77 -0.06
N PRO A 133 5.19 -9.23 -1.13
CA PRO A 133 4.46 -8.41 -2.09
C PRO A 133 3.35 -9.22 -2.79
N PRO A 134 2.23 -8.57 -3.16
CA PRO A 134 1.26 -9.15 -4.08
C PRO A 134 1.94 -9.60 -5.38
N VAL A 135 1.38 -10.61 -6.02
CA VAL A 135 1.90 -11.14 -7.29
C VAL A 135 0.79 -11.32 -8.31
N ILE A 136 1.10 -11.11 -9.59
CA ILE A 136 0.21 -11.51 -10.67
C ILE A 136 0.62 -12.93 -11.11
N LYS A 137 -0.33 -13.86 -11.03
CA LYS A 137 -0.16 -15.24 -11.48
C LYS A 137 -1.38 -15.65 -12.30
N GLU A 138 -1.13 -16.12 -13.53
CA GLU A 138 -2.20 -16.57 -14.44
C GLU A 138 -3.32 -15.52 -14.63
N GLY A 139 -2.95 -14.24 -14.72
CA GLY A 139 -3.89 -13.13 -14.90
C GLY A 139 -4.67 -12.73 -13.64
N ARG A 140 -4.26 -13.21 -12.46
CA ARG A 140 -4.92 -12.89 -11.18
C ARG A 140 -3.93 -12.26 -10.22
N VAL A 141 -4.40 -11.28 -9.44
CA VAL A 141 -3.62 -10.73 -8.31
C VAL A 141 -3.82 -11.65 -7.10
N LEU A 142 -2.72 -12.20 -6.60
CA LEU A 142 -2.68 -12.98 -5.37
C LEU A 142 -2.08 -12.13 -4.25
N VAL A 143 -2.70 -12.17 -3.08
CA VAL A 143 -2.35 -11.32 -1.94
C VAL A 143 -2.19 -12.13 -0.66
N PRO A 144 -1.26 -11.74 0.24
CA PRO A 144 -1.19 -12.29 1.59
C PRO A 144 -2.50 -12.09 2.36
N VAL A 145 -3.13 -13.20 2.75
CA VAL A 145 -4.45 -13.20 3.40
C VAL A 145 -4.49 -12.28 4.61
N ARG A 146 -3.50 -12.39 5.51
CA ARG A 146 -3.49 -11.64 6.77
C ARG A 146 -3.42 -10.13 6.57
N ALA A 147 -2.61 -9.65 5.62
CA ALA A 147 -2.46 -8.22 5.38
C ALA A 147 -3.79 -7.62 4.90
N VAL A 148 -4.43 -8.27 3.92
CA VAL A 148 -5.73 -7.81 3.38
C VAL A 148 -6.86 -7.95 4.41
N ALA A 149 -6.95 -9.09 5.11
CA ALA A 149 -7.95 -9.28 6.16
C ALA A 149 -7.85 -8.22 7.27
N ASN A 150 -6.63 -7.87 7.70
CA ASN A 150 -6.42 -6.81 8.67
C ASN A 150 -6.86 -5.44 8.15
N SER A 151 -6.54 -5.10 6.89
CA SER A 151 -7.00 -3.85 6.26
C SER A 151 -8.52 -3.80 6.10
N LEU A 152 -9.16 -4.95 5.91
CA LEU A 152 -10.62 -5.08 5.92
C LEU A 152 -11.22 -5.08 7.34
N LYS A 153 -10.41 -4.88 8.39
CA LYS A 153 -10.82 -4.88 9.80
C LYS A 153 -11.45 -6.20 10.23
N ALA A 154 -10.91 -7.33 9.76
CA ALA A 154 -11.28 -8.65 10.28
C ALA A 154 -10.97 -8.75 11.79
N ASP A 155 -11.85 -9.41 12.53
CA ASP A 155 -11.72 -9.60 13.98
C ASP A 155 -10.58 -10.57 14.32
N ASP A 156 -10.40 -11.61 13.50
CA ASP A 156 -9.33 -12.59 13.70
C ASP A 156 -8.84 -13.25 12.39
N VAL A 157 -7.56 -13.64 12.38
CA VAL A 157 -6.92 -14.39 11.30
C VAL A 157 -6.04 -15.49 11.89
N GLN A 158 -6.64 -16.68 12.01
CA GLN A 158 -6.04 -17.83 12.67
C GLN A 158 -5.33 -18.74 11.67
N TRP A 159 -4.22 -19.33 12.10
CA TRP A 159 -3.52 -20.36 11.34
C TRP A 159 -3.53 -21.67 12.12
N ASN A 160 -4.03 -22.73 11.50
CA ASN A 160 -3.91 -24.09 12.00
C ASN A 160 -2.79 -24.82 11.24
N GLN A 161 -1.72 -25.16 11.96
CA GLN A 161 -0.55 -25.81 11.39
C GLN A 161 -0.80 -27.27 10.98
N GLU A 162 -1.64 -28.00 11.71
CA GLU A 162 -1.92 -29.42 11.48
C GLU A 162 -2.78 -29.60 10.23
N GLU A 163 -3.87 -28.84 10.15
CA GLU A 163 -4.80 -28.86 9.02
C GLU A 163 -4.30 -28.05 7.81
N LYS A 164 -3.26 -27.24 8.00
CA LYS A 164 -2.76 -26.24 7.03
C LYS A 164 -3.90 -25.35 6.53
N THR A 165 -4.63 -24.77 7.47
CA THR A 165 -5.77 -23.88 7.18
C THR A 165 -5.57 -22.49 7.76
N VAL A 166 -6.02 -21.48 7.01
CA VAL A 166 -6.23 -20.12 7.52
C VAL A 166 -7.71 -19.93 7.74
N THR A 167 -8.10 -19.45 8.92
CA THR A 167 -9.47 -19.04 9.23
C THR A 167 -9.52 -17.53 9.39
N ILE A 168 -10.40 -16.85 8.65
CA ILE A 168 -10.67 -15.42 8.76
C ILE A 168 -12.04 -15.27 9.40
N ILE A 169 -12.15 -14.41 10.41
CA ILE A 169 -13.40 -14.08 11.09
C ILE A 169 -13.60 -12.57 10.98
N LYS A 170 -14.75 -12.14 10.46
CA LYS A 170 -15.16 -10.74 10.40
C LYS A 170 -16.67 -10.63 10.60
N GLY A 171 -17.10 -10.10 11.73
CA GLY A 171 -18.50 -10.12 12.14
C GLY A 171 -19.02 -11.56 12.19
N GLU A 172 -20.07 -11.83 11.43
CA GLU A 172 -20.66 -13.16 11.30
C GLU A 172 -20.02 -14.01 10.19
N LYS A 173 -19.19 -13.40 9.34
CA LYS A 173 -18.54 -14.08 8.21
C LYS A 173 -17.34 -14.90 8.67
N ILE A 174 -17.33 -16.18 8.29
CA ILE A 174 -16.22 -17.12 8.56
C ILE A 174 -15.72 -17.70 7.24
N VAL A 175 -14.42 -17.53 6.99
CA VAL A 175 -13.74 -18.05 5.78
C VAL A 175 -12.63 -18.99 6.17
N ILE A 176 -12.66 -20.23 5.68
CA ILE A 176 -11.60 -21.22 5.89
C ILE A 176 -10.93 -21.55 4.56
N LEU A 177 -9.63 -21.32 4.50
CA LEU A 177 -8.79 -21.55 3.33
C LEU A 177 -7.80 -22.66 3.63
N LYS A 178 -7.84 -23.74 2.87
CA LYS A 178 -6.87 -24.84 2.97
C LYS A 178 -5.75 -24.67 1.95
N ILE A 179 -4.50 -24.77 2.40
CA ILE A 179 -3.34 -24.71 1.50
C ILE A 179 -3.42 -25.83 0.46
N ASP A 180 -3.03 -25.49 -0.77
CA ASP A 180 -3.05 -26.33 -1.97
C ASP A 180 -4.45 -26.78 -2.41
N SER A 181 -5.50 -26.12 -1.93
CA SER A 181 -6.90 -26.37 -2.32
C SER A 181 -7.45 -25.20 -3.13
N ASN A 182 -8.26 -25.51 -4.15
CA ASN A 182 -9.13 -24.57 -4.85
C ASN A 182 -10.56 -24.56 -4.29
N ILE A 183 -10.78 -25.17 -3.12
CA ILE A 183 -12.02 -25.14 -2.37
C ILE A 183 -11.76 -24.39 -1.06
N ALA A 184 -12.56 -23.37 -0.82
CA ALA A 184 -12.68 -22.65 0.44
C ALA A 184 -14.00 -23.03 1.13
N ILE A 185 -14.11 -22.78 2.43
CA ILE A 185 -15.38 -22.87 3.16
C ILE A 185 -15.77 -21.45 3.56
N VAL A 186 -16.95 -20.99 3.17
CA VAL A 186 -17.52 -19.68 3.53
C VAL A 186 -18.82 -19.94 4.26
N ASP A 187 -18.92 -19.51 5.52
CA ASP A 187 -20.09 -19.69 6.38
C ASP A 187 -20.60 -21.15 6.46
N GLY A 188 -19.67 -22.11 6.32
CA GLY A 188 -19.96 -23.55 6.35
C GLY A 188 -20.21 -24.19 4.98
N GLU A 189 -20.28 -23.42 3.91
CA GLU A 189 -20.51 -23.90 2.54
C GLU A 189 -19.21 -23.95 1.72
N GLU A 190 -19.07 -24.97 0.86
CA GLU A 190 -17.92 -25.08 -0.03
C GLU A 190 -18.04 -24.12 -1.23
N VAL A 191 -17.00 -23.31 -1.44
CA VAL A 191 -16.89 -22.36 -2.55
C VAL A 191 -15.62 -22.66 -3.36
N ILE A 192 -15.78 -22.76 -4.68
CA ILE A 192 -14.63 -22.94 -5.59
C ILE A 192 -13.95 -21.59 -5.80
N ILE A 193 -12.64 -21.56 -5.61
CA ILE A 193 -11.81 -20.38 -5.84
C ILE A 193 -10.99 -20.51 -7.12
N ASP A 194 -10.83 -19.37 -7.78
CA ASP A 194 -10.22 -19.21 -9.10
C ASP A 194 -8.77 -19.68 -9.23
N ALA A 195 -8.04 -19.67 -8.12
CA ALA A 195 -6.72 -20.27 -7.98
C ALA A 195 -6.57 -20.80 -6.56
N LYS A 196 -5.82 -21.89 -6.41
CA LYS A 196 -5.61 -22.51 -5.11
C LYS A 196 -4.97 -21.55 -4.11
N ALA A 197 -5.35 -21.66 -2.84
CA ALA A 197 -4.59 -21.02 -1.77
C ALA A 197 -3.19 -21.64 -1.69
N GLU A 198 -2.14 -20.83 -1.65
CA GLU A 198 -0.76 -21.32 -1.67
C GLU A 198 0.13 -20.63 -0.64
N LEU A 199 1.22 -21.30 -0.27
CA LEU A 199 2.25 -20.70 0.58
C LEU A 199 3.34 -20.08 -0.28
N GLN A 200 3.54 -18.78 -0.12
CA GLN A 200 4.65 -18.03 -0.70
C GLN A 200 5.41 -17.31 0.41
N ASN A 201 6.71 -17.58 0.53
CA ASN A 201 7.57 -16.99 1.57
C ASN A 201 6.96 -17.07 2.99
N ASN A 202 6.36 -18.23 3.31
CA ASN A 202 5.70 -18.47 4.59
C ASN A 202 4.49 -17.55 4.87
N ARG A 203 3.82 -17.09 3.81
CA ARG A 203 2.51 -16.41 3.84
C ARG A 203 1.54 -17.16 2.96
N THR A 204 0.31 -17.31 3.43
CA THR A 204 -0.79 -17.79 2.61
C THR A 204 -1.21 -16.69 1.67
N ILE A 205 -1.15 -16.94 0.37
CA ILE A 205 -1.64 -16.05 -0.67
C ILE A 205 -2.85 -16.67 -1.38
N VAL A 206 -3.81 -15.83 -1.72
CA VAL A 206 -5.06 -16.23 -2.39
C VAL A 206 -5.46 -15.18 -3.43
N PRO A 207 -6.33 -15.51 -4.41
CA PRO A 207 -6.90 -14.52 -5.30
C PRO A 207 -7.55 -13.38 -4.51
N LEU A 208 -7.15 -12.14 -4.76
CA LEU A 208 -7.70 -10.97 -4.09
C LEU A 208 -9.21 -10.88 -4.31
N ARG A 209 -9.67 -11.08 -5.56
CA ARG A 209 -11.08 -11.00 -5.92
C ARG A 209 -11.98 -11.89 -5.06
N PHE A 210 -11.55 -13.13 -4.77
CA PHE A 210 -12.32 -14.04 -3.92
C PHE A 210 -12.57 -13.43 -2.52
N LEU A 211 -11.54 -12.86 -1.89
CA LEU A 211 -11.72 -12.23 -0.58
C LEU A 211 -12.69 -11.03 -0.67
N MET A 212 -12.62 -10.27 -1.77
CA MET A 212 -13.47 -9.09 -1.95
C MET A 212 -14.93 -9.47 -2.16
N GLU A 213 -15.20 -10.53 -2.94
CA GLU A 213 -16.55 -11.07 -3.12
C GLU A 213 -17.14 -11.58 -1.80
N VAL A 214 -16.36 -12.29 -0.99
CA VAL A 214 -16.83 -12.83 0.29
C VAL A 214 -17.12 -11.75 1.34
N PHE A 215 -16.39 -10.63 1.27
CA PHE A 215 -16.55 -9.50 2.19
C PHE A 215 -17.32 -8.32 1.57
N ASP A 216 -18.07 -8.58 0.50
CA ASP A 216 -18.96 -7.62 -0.18
C ASP A 216 -18.26 -6.30 -0.53
N LYS A 217 -17.07 -6.38 -1.14
CA LYS A 217 -16.25 -5.23 -1.55
C LYS A 217 -16.16 -5.09 -3.06
N ASN A 218 -16.15 -3.85 -3.53
CA ASN A 218 -15.85 -3.50 -4.92
C ASN A 218 -14.36 -3.44 -5.17
N VAL A 219 -13.94 -3.86 -6.37
CA VAL A 219 -12.53 -3.89 -6.79
C VAL A 219 -12.36 -3.21 -8.13
N GLU A 220 -11.47 -2.23 -8.19
CA GLU A 220 -11.02 -1.57 -9.40
C GLU A 220 -9.52 -1.82 -9.60
N TRP A 221 -9.10 -1.95 -10.86
CA TRP A 221 -7.70 -2.09 -11.25
C TRP A 221 -7.29 -0.91 -12.11
N ASP A 222 -6.22 -0.23 -11.70
CA ASP A 222 -5.56 0.81 -12.49
C ASP A 222 -4.31 0.23 -13.16
N ASP A 223 -4.38 0.05 -14.48
CA ASP A 223 -3.32 -0.55 -15.29
C ASP A 223 -2.03 0.28 -15.31
N ASP A 224 -2.15 1.62 -15.34
CA ASP A 224 -0.99 2.49 -15.46
C ASP A 224 -0.13 2.38 -14.19
N SER A 225 -0.73 2.60 -13.02
CA SER A 225 -0.01 2.56 -11.74
C SER A 225 0.19 1.15 -11.18
N GLU A 226 -0.38 0.11 -11.81
CA GLU A 226 -0.45 -1.26 -11.31
C GLU A 226 -1.01 -1.29 -9.87
N THR A 227 -2.22 -0.75 -9.71
CA THR A 227 -2.83 -0.56 -8.39
C THR A 227 -4.22 -1.17 -8.33
N VAL A 228 -4.46 -1.97 -7.28
CA VAL A 228 -5.79 -2.43 -6.89
C VAL A 228 -6.41 -1.40 -5.94
N ILE A 229 -7.65 -1.03 -6.20
CA ILE A 229 -8.45 -0.14 -5.35
C ILE A 229 -9.63 -0.95 -4.85
N ILE A 230 -9.83 -0.97 -3.53
CA ILE A 230 -10.90 -1.69 -2.85
C ILE A 230 -11.73 -0.67 -2.08
N GLU A 231 -13.04 -0.65 -2.37
CA GLU A 231 -14.01 0.27 -1.76
C GLU A 231 -15.26 -0.51 -1.36
N ASP A 232 -16.04 0.05 -0.45
CA ASP A 232 -17.43 -0.37 -0.24
C ASP A 232 -18.25 -0.20 -1.54
N PRO A 233 -19.27 -1.04 -1.75
CA PRO A 233 -20.20 -0.85 -2.85
C PRO A 233 -20.85 0.54 -2.75
N GLU A 234 -21.01 1.21 -3.88
CA GLU A 234 -21.79 2.44 -3.93
C GLU A 234 -23.23 2.03 -3.62
N GLU A 235 -23.80 2.53 -2.51
CA GLU A 235 -25.23 2.39 -2.24
C GLU A 235 -25.95 3.17 -3.34
N ASP A 236 -26.50 2.46 -4.32
CA ASP A 236 -27.45 3.04 -5.26
C ASP A 236 -28.70 3.41 -4.43
N GLU A 237 -28.85 4.70 -4.11
CA GLU A 237 -30.10 5.26 -3.59
C GLU A 237 -31.17 5.17 -4.71
N ASP A 238 -31.74 3.98 -4.96
CA ASP A 238 -32.91 3.80 -5.82
C ASP A 238 -34.05 3.08 -5.05
N ASP A 239 -35.15 3.83 -4.91
CA ASP A 239 -36.54 3.42 -4.78
C ASP A 239 -37.02 2.65 -3.53
N THR A 240 -37.18 3.36 -2.41
CA THR A 240 -38.32 3.09 -1.51
C THR A 240 -39.59 3.61 -2.17
N ASP A 241 -40.24 2.75 -2.96
CA ASP A 241 -41.66 2.91 -3.28
C ASP A 241 -42.46 2.78 -1.97
N GLU A 242 -42.84 3.91 -1.38
CA GLU A 242 -43.93 4.00 -0.42
C GLU A 242 -45.25 3.66 -1.14
N GLU A 243 -45.60 2.38 -1.23
CA GLU A 243 -46.99 1.97 -1.37
C GLU A 243 -47.66 2.15 0.01
N THR A 244 -48.18 3.35 0.26
CA THR A 244 -49.14 3.61 1.33
C THR A 244 -50.46 2.94 0.97
N ASP A 245 -50.72 1.76 1.54
CA ASP A 245 -52.07 1.20 1.62
C ASP A 245 -52.90 2.06 2.61
N GLU A 246 -53.70 2.98 2.08
CA GLU A 246 -54.81 3.60 2.80
C GLU A 246 -55.94 2.57 2.97
N GLU A 247 -55.89 1.75 4.01
CA GLU A 247 -57.09 1.06 4.50
C GLU A 247 -57.92 2.01 5.36
N ALA A 248 -59.11 2.33 4.85
CA ALA A 248 -60.16 3.08 5.52
C ALA A 248 -60.84 2.21 6.58
N GLU A 249 -60.73 2.61 7.84
CA GLU A 249 -61.52 2.06 8.95
C GLU A 249 -62.86 2.82 9.02
N GLU A 250 -63.95 2.16 8.61
CA GLU A 250 -65.32 2.59 8.86
C GLU A 250 -65.75 2.14 10.27
N ASP A 251 -65.97 3.12 11.14
CA ASP A 251 -67.00 3.22 12.19
C ASP A 251 -67.56 1.92 12.81
N GLU A 252 -67.14 1.59 14.04
CA GLU A 252 -67.96 0.78 14.96
C GLU A 252 -68.52 1.64 16.11
N ASP A 253 -69.84 1.84 16.04
CA ASP A 253 -70.69 2.49 17.03
C ASP A 253 -70.85 1.65 18.32
N ASP A 254 -70.91 2.39 19.44
CA ASP A 254 -71.28 2.01 20.80
C ASP A 254 -72.35 0.91 20.94
N ILE A 255 -72.09 -0.13 21.75
CA ILE A 255 -73.14 -0.89 22.47
C ILE A 255 -72.72 -1.21 23.90
N ASP A 256 -73.67 -0.91 24.79
CA ASP A 256 -73.67 -0.82 26.24
C ASP A 256 -73.18 -2.06 27.02
N ASP A 257 -72.46 -1.73 28.09
CA ASP A 257 -72.22 -2.50 29.31
C ASP A 257 -73.53 -2.61 30.10
N GLU A 258 -74.03 -3.83 30.36
CA GLU A 258 -74.82 -4.09 31.57
C GLU A 258 -74.94 -5.59 31.91
N THR A 259 -74.74 -5.85 33.21
CA THR A 259 -75.37 -6.87 34.09
C THR A 259 -74.80 -8.29 34.20
N GLU A 260 -74.14 -8.49 35.36
CA GLU A 260 -74.47 -9.47 36.42
C GLU A 260 -75.22 -10.76 36.04
N GLN A 261 -74.62 -11.92 36.33
CA GLN A 261 -75.17 -12.85 37.32
C GLN A 261 -74.22 -13.99 37.69
N GLU A 262 -74.21 -14.26 38.98
CA GLU A 262 -73.68 -15.43 39.67
C GLU A 262 -74.41 -16.71 39.22
N ASP A 263 -73.77 -17.88 39.39
CA ASP A 263 -74.36 -19.17 39.80
C ASP A 263 -73.25 -20.24 39.63
N GLU A 264 -72.63 -20.69 40.72
CA GLU A 264 -72.97 -21.90 41.49
C GLU A 264 -72.81 -23.23 40.74
N LEU A 265 -71.83 -24.02 41.25
CA LEU A 265 -71.84 -25.48 41.46
C LEU A 265 -72.07 -26.41 40.25
N ASP A 266 -71.12 -27.33 40.02
CA ASP A 266 -71.34 -28.72 40.43
C ASP A 266 -70.08 -29.60 40.28
N GLU A 267 -69.99 -30.55 41.21
CA GLU A 267 -69.07 -31.68 41.27
C GLU A 267 -69.29 -32.64 40.10
N GLU A 268 -68.22 -33.28 39.58
CA GLU A 268 -68.20 -34.75 39.42
C GLU A 268 -66.81 -35.24 39.00
N ASP A 269 -66.16 -35.90 39.96
CA ASP A 269 -65.65 -37.27 39.90
C ASP A 269 -65.03 -37.86 38.61
N GLY A 270 -63.89 -38.52 38.85
CA GLY A 270 -63.64 -39.86 38.31
C GLY A 270 -62.95 -39.96 36.95
N ALA A 271 -61.69 -40.37 36.95
CA ALA A 271 -61.35 -41.76 36.61
C ALA A 271 -59.83 -41.91 36.40
N GLU A 272 -59.23 -42.69 37.29
CA GLU A 272 -58.04 -43.50 37.03
C GLU A 272 -58.30 -44.42 35.82
N ASN A 273 -57.27 -44.72 35.03
CA ASN A 273 -56.96 -46.09 34.62
C ASN A 273 -55.57 -46.17 33.93
N GLU A 274 -54.73 -46.99 34.58
CA GLU A 274 -53.63 -47.85 34.11
C GLU A 274 -52.51 -47.31 33.19
#